data_AF-A0A963AV34-F1
#
_entry.id   AF-A0A963AV34-F1
#
_cell.length_a   1.000
_cell.length_b   1.000
_cell.length_c   1.000
_cell.angle_alpha   90.00
_cell.angle_beta   90.00
_cell.angle_gamma   90.00
#
_symmetry.space_group_name_H-M   'P 1'
#
loop_
_entity.id
_entity.type
_entity.pdbx_description
1 polymer ?
#
loop_
_entity_poly.entity_id
_entity_poly.type
_entity_poly.pdbx_seq_one_letter_code
_entity_poly.pdbx_strand_id
1 'polypeptide(L)'
;MSNLTVVKKVENAVLYTDSSGGRVIRLDNVRLSYPFLGTPSEDESDDGDKKLSWRVQGMLPKATHVAAKDICKEVIQKLCATNEVKIPQAQWFLSNGDDKEAEEMHGHFLVSASDMKVRPRCRDRKGVVIDDIAKIDDLFYGGCWGSILIRPWYFNGKRKNSAKIYPKRIVAGLNSVMFLRDDKPFGQGRIDDSECWDDLASGDDGYDSGGFDDDDGL
;
A
#
# COMPACT_ATOMS: atom_id res chain seq x y z
N MET A 1 -9.37 -24.72 -0.19
CA MET A 1 -10.03 -24.03 -1.33
C MET A 1 -10.48 -22.65 -0.85
N SER A 2 -10.14 -21.58 -1.57
CA SER A 2 -10.63 -20.24 -1.21
C SER A 2 -12.10 -20.12 -1.60
N ASN A 3 -13.00 -20.26 -0.62
CA ASN A 3 -14.45 -20.20 -0.80
C ASN A 3 -14.93 -18.73 -0.86
N LEU A 4 -14.49 -17.98 -1.87
CA LEU A 4 -15.05 -16.66 -2.15
C LEU A 4 -16.23 -16.82 -3.12
N THR A 5 -17.43 -16.47 -2.68
CA THR A 5 -18.62 -16.45 -3.53
C THR A 5 -18.91 -15.03 -3.97
N VAL A 6 -19.13 -14.82 -5.27
CA VAL A 6 -19.47 -13.51 -5.82
C VAL A 6 -20.85 -13.09 -5.32
N VAL A 7 -20.94 -11.89 -4.76
CA VAL A 7 -22.18 -11.27 -4.27
C VAL A 7 -22.66 -10.23 -5.27
N LYS A 8 -21.74 -9.40 -5.77
CA LYS A 8 -22.04 -8.31 -6.70
C LYS A 8 -20.81 -8.04 -7.55
N LYS A 9 -20.99 -7.82 -8.85
CA LYS A 9 -19.94 -7.41 -9.77
C LYS A 9 -20.39 -6.13 -10.46
N VAL A 10 -19.52 -5.13 -10.47
CA VAL A 10 -19.74 -3.83 -11.13
C VAL A 10 -18.49 -3.45 -11.91
N GLU A 11 -18.53 -2.32 -12.58
CA GLU A 11 -17.35 -1.76 -13.23
C GLU A 11 -16.22 -1.53 -12.19
N ASN A 12 -15.04 -2.07 -12.48
CA ASN A 12 -13.83 -1.98 -11.67
C ASN A 12 -13.93 -2.53 -10.22
N ALA A 13 -14.95 -3.32 -9.89
CA ALA A 13 -15.01 -3.99 -8.59
C ALA A 13 -15.84 -5.28 -8.56
N VAL A 14 -15.46 -6.17 -7.64
CA VAL A 14 -16.23 -7.37 -7.30
C VAL A 14 -16.33 -7.48 -5.78
N LEU A 15 -17.56 -7.57 -5.28
CA LEU A 15 -17.86 -7.90 -3.89
C LEU A 15 -18.04 -9.41 -3.76
N TYR A 16 -17.34 -9.98 -2.79
CA TYR A 16 -17.43 -11.38 -2.41
C TYR A 16 -17.94 -11.53 -0.96
N THR A 17 -18.38 -12.74 -0.65
CA THR A 17 -18.48 -13.25 0.72
C THR A 17 -17.48 -14.39 0.91
N ASP A 18 -16.80 -14.42 2.05
CA ASP A 18 -16.00 -15.56 2.47
C ASP A 18 -16.87 -16.61 3.19
N SER A 19 -16.28 -17.76 3.51
CA SER A 19 -16.94 -18.86 4.22
C SER A 19 -17.43 -18.52 5.63
N SER A 20 -16.92 -17.44 6.21
CA SER A 20 -17.32 -16.91 7.52
C SER A 20 -18.43 -15.85 7.41
N GLY A 21 -18.92 -15.56 6.19
CA GLY A 21 -19.87 -14.48 5.93
C GLY A 21 -19.23 -13.08 5.86
N GLY A 22 -17.90 -13.00 5.98
CA GLY A 22 -17.14 -11.76 5.88
C GLY A 22 -17.13 -11.20 4.46
N ARG A 23 -17.09 -9.87 4.33
CA ARG A 23 -17.07 -9.19 3.04
C ARG A 23 -15.64 -8.98 2.57
N VAL A 24 -15.38 -9.33 1.31
CA VAL A 24 -14.09 -9.13 0.63
C VAL A 24 -14.37 -8.38 -0.65
N ILE A 25 -13.58 -7.35 -0.96
CA ILE A 25 -13.76 -6.51 -2.14
C ILE A 25 -12.50 -6.62 -2.99
N ARG A 26 -12.66 -6.98 -4.27
CA ARG A 26 -11.61 -6.78 -5.27
C ARG A 26 -11.88 -5.47 -5.99
N LEU A 27 -10.89 -4.58 -6.02
CA LEU A 27 -10.90 -3.34 -6.77
C LEU A 27 -9.90 -3.51 -7.91
N ASP A 28 -10.39 -3.36 -9.14
CA ASP A 28 -9.61 -3.58 -10.36
C ASP A 28 -9.25 -2.24 -11.00
N ASN A 29 -8.19 -2.19 -11.81
CA ASN A 29 -7.73 -0.97 -12.49
C ASN A 29 -7.49 0.21 -11.54
N VAL A 30 -6.84 -0.03 -10.40
CA VAL A 30 -6.45 1.02 -9.45
C VAL A 30 -4.99 1.41 -9.67
N ARG A 31 -4.69 2.70 -9.58
CA ARG A 31 -3.30 3.19 -9.58
C ARG A 31 -2.76 3.08 -8.16
N LEU A 32 -1.57 2.53 -7.99
CA LEU A 32 -1.03 2.21 -6.67
C LEU A 32 -0.14 3.34 -6.17
N SER A 33 -0.39 3.79 -4.94
CA SER A 33 0.51 4.67 -4.20
C SER A 33 0.98 3.98 -2.93
N TYR A 34 2.22 4.28 -2.53
CA TYR A 34 2.90 3.68 -1.39
C TYR A 34 2.78 2.14 -1.29
N PRO A 35 3.13 1.38 -2.36
CA PRO A 35 3.05 -0.08 -2.34
C PRO A 35 4.21 -0.70 -1.54
N PHE A 36 3.97 -0.98 -0.26
CA PHE A 36 4.87 -1.74 0.60
C PHE A 36 4.39 -3.19 0.67
N LEU A 37 4.73 -3.99 -0.33
CA LEU A 37 4.13 -5.31 -0.58
C LEU A 37 5.11 -6.48 -0.38
N GLY A 38 6.37 -6.33 -0.76
CA GLY A 38 7.43 -7.29 -0.43
C GLY A 38 7.97 -6.94 0.95
N THR A 39 8.63 -5.80 1.04
CA THR A 39 9.13 -5.23 2.27
C THR A 39 8.06 -4.36 2.94
N PRO A 40 7.75 -4.57 4.24
CA PRO A 40 6.77 -3.76 4.95
C PRO A 40 7.30 -2.33 5.18
N SER A 41 6.41 -1.35 5.29
CA SER A 41 6.77 -0.04 5.79
C SER A 41 7.01 -0.10 7.31
N GLU A 42 7.95 0.70 7.80
CA GLU A 42 8.14 0.96 9.23
C GLU A 42 7.55 2.32 9.57
N ASP A 43 6.60 2.35 10.52
CA ASP A 43 6.14 3.58 11.16
C ASP A 43 6.59 3.56 12.62
N GLU A 44 7.21 4.63 13.10
CA GLU A 44 7.51 4.83 14.52
C GLU A 44 6.38 5.65 15.15
N SER A 45 5.85 5.18 16.27
CA SER A 45 4.86 5.95 17.03
C SER A 45 5.53 6.99 17.92
N ASP A 46 4.78 7.99 18.39
CA ASP A 46 5.27 9.03 19.31
C ASP A 46 5.91 8.47 20.61
N ASP A 47 5.60 7.22 20.95
CA ASP A 47 6.12 6.53 22.13
C ASP A 47 7.39 5.69 21.83
N GLY A 48 7.95 5.79 20.61
CA GLY A 48 9.12 5.02 20.16
C GLY A 48 8.83 3.59 19.69
N ASP A 49 7.58 3.12 19.80
CA ASP A 49 7.20 1.79 19.28
C ASP A 49 7.25 1.76 17.75
N LYS A 50 8.06 0.85 17.21
CA LYS A 50 8.13 0.56 15.77
C LYS A 50 7.02 -0.38 15.33
N LYS A 51 6.41 -0.06 14.20
CA LYS A 51 5.30 -0.81 13.62
C LYS A 51 5.58 -1.12 12.16
N LEU A 52 5.73 -2.41 11.88
CA LEU A 52 5.81 -2.90 10.51
C LEU A 52 4.40 -3.15 9.96
N SER A 53 4.15 -2.72 8.72
CA SER A 53 2.94 -3.06 7.99
C SER A 53 3.18 -3.16 6.50
N TRP A 54 2.64 -4.22 5.88
CA TRP A 54 2.43 -4.22 4.44
C TRP A 54 1.22 -3.37 4.13
N ARG A 55 1.37 -2.41 3.23
CA ARG A 55 0.32 -1.42 2.95
C ARG A 55 0.32 -1.01 1.49
N VAL A 56 -0.83 -0.53 1.05
CA VAL A 56 -0.99 0.11 -0.25
C VAL A 56 -2.15 1.10 -0.18
N GLN A 57 -2.03 2.18 -0.94
CA GLN A 57 -3.13 3.08 -1.24
C GLN A 57 -3.56 2.86 -2.70
N GLY A 58 -4.75 2.31 -2.88
CA GLY A 58 -5.40 2.24 -4.18
C GLY A 58 -6.01 3.58 -4.53
N MET A 59 -5.59 4.18 -5.63
CA MET A 59 -6.14 5.40 -6.21
C MET A 59 -7.10 4.99 -7.32
N LEU A 60 -8.39 5.23 -7.10
CA LEU A 60 -9.50 4.85 -7.95
C LEU A 60 -9.96 6.08 -8.75
N PRO A 61 -9.68 6.19 -10.05
CA PRO A 61 -10.12 7.34 -10.85
C PRO A 61 -11.63 7.57 -10.75
N LYS A 62 -12.04 8.78 -10.35
CA LYS A 62 -13.46 9.12 -10.16
C LYS A 62 -14.29 8.94 -11.43
N ALA A 63 -13.67 9.14 -12.60
CA ALA A 63 -14.31 8.99 -13.91
C ALA A 63 -14.82 7.55 -14.17
N THR A 64 -14.20 6.53 -13.57
CA THR A 64 -14.47 5.11 -13.90
C THR A 64 -14.75 4.22 -12.68
N HIS A 65 -14.64 4.75 -11.46
CA HIS A 65 -14.71 3.95 -10.23
C HIS A 65 -15.86 4.34 -9.29
N VAL A 66 -16.87 5.08 -9.78
CA VAL A 66 -18.04 5.45 -8.96
C VAL A 66 -18.72 4.21 -8.38
N ALA A 67 -19.01 3.21 -9.23
CA ALA A 67 -19.64 1.96 -8.81
C ALA A 67 -18.78 1.15 -7.83
N ALA A 68 -17.46 1.11 -8.05
CA ALA A 68 -16.50 0.48 -7.15
C ALA A 68 -16.48 1.16 -5.76
N LYS A 69 -16.44 2.49 -5.73
CA LYS A 69 -16.50 3.28 -4.50
C LYS A 69 -17.83 3.10 -3.77
N ASP A 70 -18.94 2.93 -4.50
CA ASP A 70 -20.24 2.69 -3.89
C ASP A 70 -20.33 1.31 -3.23
N ILE A 71 -19.70 0.27 -3.79
CA ILE A 71 -19.52 -1.02 -3.09
C ILE A 71 -18.75 -0.83 -1.78
N CYS A 72 -17.66 -0.07 -1.79
CA CYS A 72 -16.90 0.21 -0.56
C CYS A 72 -17.79 0.91 0.48
N LYS A 73 -18.55 1.91 0.06
CA LYS A 73 -19.47 2.66 0.95
C LYS A 73 -20.58 1.77 1.50
N GLU A 74 -21.16 0.89 0.68
CA GLU A 74 -22.17 -0.10 1.11
C GLU A 74 -21.62 -1.01 2.22
N VAL A 75 -20.41 -1.56 2.03
CA VAL A 75 -19.77 -2.44 3.02
C VAL A 75 -19.44 -1.68 4.31
N ILE A 76 -18.94 -0.45 4.21
CA ILE A 76 -18.70 0.43 5.37
C ILE A 76 -19.99 0.65 6.16
N GLN A 77 -21.07 1.04 5.49
CA GLN A 77 -22.35 1.31 6.13
C GLN A 77 -22.92 0.06 6.79
N LYS A 78 -22.79 -1.10 6.15
CA LYS A 78 -23.18 -2.38 6.72
C LYS A 78 -22.38 -2.71 7.98
N LEU A 79 -21.05 -2.50 7.96
CA LEU A 79 -20.22 -2.71 9.15
C LEU A 79 -20.61 -1.75 10.29
N CYS A 80 -20.86 -0.48 9.99
CA CYS A 80 -21.34 0.48 10.98
C CYS A 80 -22.69 0.05 11.59
N ALA A 81 -23.63 -0.39 10.76
CA ALA A 81 -24.94 -0.86 11.22
C ALA A 81 -24.83 -2.13 12.08
N THR A 82 -24.08 -3.15 11.62
CA THR A 82 -23.90 -4.41 12.35
C THR A 82 -23.20 -4.22 13.70
N ASN A 83 -22.31 -3.23 13.81
CA ASN A 83 -21.61 -2.92 15.07
C ASN A 83 -22.29 -1.80 15.87
N GLU A 84 -23.44 -1.29 15.41
CA GLU A 84 -24.21 -0.22 16.06
C GLU A 84 -23.36 1.04 16.38
N VAL A 85 -22.49 1.42 15.44
CA VAL A 85 -21.59 2.56 15.57
C VAL A 85 -21.78 3.61 14.49
N LYS A 86 -21.50 4.86 14.84
CA LYS A 86 -21.31 5.96 13.89
C LYS A 86 -19.83 6.27 13.79
N ILE A 87 -19.25 6.06 12.61
CA ILE A 87 -17.83 6.32 12.34
C ILE A 87 -17.74 7.50 11.35
N PRO A 88 -17.05 8.60 11.69
CA PRO A 88 -16.84 9.72 10.77
C PRO A 88 -16.11 9.27 9.50
N GLN A 89 -16.36 9.92 8.37
CA GLN A 89 -15.75 9.57 7.09
C GLN A 89 -14.21 9.63 7.12
N ALA A 90 -13.64 10.55 7.89
CA ALA A 90 -12.19 10.64 8.11
C ALA A 90 -11.57 9.39 8.78
N GLN A 91 -12.39 8.52 9.35
CA GLN A 91 -11.99 7.27 10.02
C GLN A 91 -12.32 6.03 9.18
N TRP A 92 -12.68 6.21 7.90
CA TRP A 92 -12.91 5.12 6.95
C TRP A 92 -11.63 4.82 6.16
N PHE A 93 -11.52 3.60 5.65
CA PHE A 93 -10.47 3.23 4.69
C PHE A 93 -10.66 3.92 3.33
N LEU A 94 -11.84 4.50 3.09
CA LEU A 94 -12.22 5.20 1.87
C LEU A 94 -12.19 6.71 2.13
N SER A 95 -11.41 7.46 1.35
CA SER A 95 -11.30 8.92 1.44
C SER A 95 -11.34 9.59 0.06
N ASN A 96 -11.48 10.91 0.04
CA ASN A 96 -11.47 11.71 -1.19
C ASN A 96 -10.05 12.20 -1.46
N GLY A 97 -9.53 11.95 -2.67
CA GLY A 97 -8.19 12.38 -3.06
C GLY A 97 -8.07 13.89 -3.28
N ASP A 98 -9.16 14.57 -3.63
CA ASP A 98 -9.16 16.04 -3.81
C ASP A 98 -8.95 16.80 -2.49
N ASP A 99 -9.12 16.12 -1.34
CA ASP A 99 -8.90 16.70 -0.02
C ASP A 99 -7.43 16.54 0.42
N LYS A 100 -6.55 16.02 -0.44
CA LYS A 100 -5.12 15.77 -0.16
C LYS A 100 -4.26 16.88 -0.72
N GLU A 101 -3.16 17.15 -0.03
CA GLU A 101 -2.14 18.11 -0.47
C GLU A 101 -1.40 17.61 -1.71
N ALA A 102 -1.21 16.30 -1.83
CA ALA A 102 -0.54 15.66 -2.96
C ALA A 102 -1.43 15.72 -4.21
N GLU A 103 -1.04 16.54 -5.19
CA GLU A 103 -1.80 16.79 -6.43
C GLU A 103 -2.05 15.52 -7.25
N GLU A 104 -1.12 14.55 -7.21
CA GLU A 104 -1.30 13.27 -7.91
C GLU A 104 -2.53 12.50 -7.43
N MET A 105 -2.99 12.77 -6.20
CA MET A 105 -4.18 12.14 -5.61
C MET A 105 -5.48 12.77 -6.07
N HIS A 106 -5.47 13.97 -6.64
CA HIS A 106 -6.67 14.65 -7.13
C HIS A 106 -7.32 13.85 -8.26
N GLY A 107 -8.65 13.93 -8.36
CA GLY A 107 -9.44 13.16 -9.32
C GLY A 107 -9.64 11.69 -8.95
N HIS A 108 -9.17 11.25 -7.77
CA HIS A 108 -9.28 9.86 -7.31
C HIS A 108 -10.11 9.73 -6.02
N PHE A 109 -10.78 8.59 -5.88
CA PHE A 109 -11.13 8.06 -4.55
C PHE A 109 -9.92 7.27 -4.03
N LEU A 110 -9.64 7.35 -2.73
CA LEU A 110 -8.49 6.68 -2.13
C LEU A 110 -8.96 5.55 -1.22
N VAL A 111 -8.39 4.36 -1.42
CA VAL A 111 -8.62 3.17 -0.59
C VAL A 111 -7.30 2.77 0.06
N SER A 112 -7.21 2.99 1.37
CA SER A 112 -6.04 2.60 2.16
C SER A 112 -6.24 1.21 2.77
N ALA A 113 -5.33 0.28 2.49
CA ALA A 113 -5.37 -1.07 3.02
C ALA A 113 -4.01 -1.48 3.58
N SER A 114 -4.02 -2.22 4.68
CA SER A 114 -2.79 -2.68 5.33
C SER A 114 -3.00 -3.95 6.13
N ASP A 115 -1.95 -4.76 6.27
CA ASP A 115 -1.90 -5.87 7.21
C ASP A 115 -0.54 -5.86 7.94
N MET A 116 -0.56 -6.14 9.24
CA MET A 116 0.65 -6.13 10.09
C MET A 116 1.18 -7.54 10.38
N LYS A 117 0.41 -8.57 10.03
CA LYS A 117 0.69 -9.96 10.41
C LYS A 117 1.00 -10.81 9.21
N VAL A 118 0.30 -10.58 8.11
CA VAL A 118 0.36 -11.43 6.92
C VAL A 118 0.75 -10.58 5.72
N ARG A 119 1.86 -10.92 5.09
CA ARG A 119 2.25 -10.34 3.80
C ARG A 119 1.19 -10.65 2.74
N PRO A 120 0.70 -9.67 1.97
CA PRO A 120 -0.27 -9.93 0.93
C PRO A 120 0.32 -10.81 -0.17
N ARG A 121 -0.50 -11.70 -0.74
CA ARG A 121 -0.06 -12.48 -1.90
C ARG A 121 0.03 -11.57 -3.12
N CYS A 122 1.20 -11.51 -3.72
CA CYS A 122 1.47 -10.70 -4.91
C CYS A 122 1.41 -11.57 -6.18
N ARG A 123 0.96 -10.98 -7.28
CA ARG A 123 0.81 -11.66 -8.58
C ARG A 123 1.30 -10.81 -9.73
N ASP A 124 1.93 -11.45 -10.70
CA ASP A 124 2.25 -10.78 -11.97
C ASP A 124 0.99 -10.59 -12.84
N ARG A 125 1.18 -9.99 -14.02
CA ARG A 125 0.12 -9.76 -15.02
C ARG A 125 -0.57 -11.04 -15.50
N LYS A 126 0.10 -12.19 -15.43
CA LYS A 126 -0.44 -13.50 -15.82
C LYS A 126 -1.18 -14.18 -14.65
N GLY A 127 -1.19 -13.57 -13.47
CA GLY A 127 -1.79 -14.12 -12.26
C GLY A 127 -0.89 -15.11 -11.52
N VAL A 128 0.38 -15.25 -11.93
CA VAL A 128 1.35 -16.14 -11.28
C VAL A 128 1.78 -15.52 -9.96
N VAL A 129 1.84 -16.35 -8.92
CA VAL A 129 2.28 -15.91 -7.58
C VAL A 129 3.75 -15.56 -7.62
N ILE A 130 4.11 -14.42 -7.03
CA ILE A 130 5.49 -14.00 -6.84
C ILE A 130 5.78 -14.12 -5.35
N ASP A 131 6.80 -14.89 -4.98
CA ASP A 131 7.22 -15.06 -3.58
C ASP A 131 8.49 -14.26 -3.25
N ASP A 132 9.36 -14.04 -4.25
CA ASP A 132 10.59 -13.25 -4.17
C ASP A 132 10.30 -11.79 -3.78
N ILE A 133 10.91 -11.34 -2.68
CA ILE A 133 10.67 -10.01 -2.08
C ILE A 133 11.20 -8.89 -2.99
N ALA A 134 12.44 -9.00 -3.48
CA ALA A 134 13.05 -7.97 -4.31
C ALA A 134 12.27 -7.79 -5.62
N LYS A 135 11.84 -8.90 -6.23
CA LYS A 135 11.00 -8.86 -7.42
C LYS A 135 9.64 -8.21 -7.17
N ILE A 136 9.05 -8.40 -5.99
CA ILE A 136 7.79 -7.73 -5.65
C ILE A 136 8.02 -6.22 -5.48
N ASP A 137 9.06 -5.83 -4.76
CA ASP A 137 9.35 -4.41 -4.50
C ASP A 137 9.72 -3.66 -5.79
N ASP A 138 10.37 -4.31 -6.75
CA ASP A 138 10.65 -3.72 -8.07
C ASP A 138 9.41 -3.70 -8.98
N LEU A 139 8.58 -4.75 -8.99
CA LEU A 139 7.40 -4.82 -9.86
C LEU A 139 6.28 -3.87 -9.41
N PHE A 140 6.10 -3.72 -8.11
CA PHE A 140 5.05 -2.88 -7.54
C PHE A 140 5.64 -1.56 -7.04
N TYR A 141 5.84 -0.63 -7.97
CA TYR A 141 6.27 0.73 -7.67
C TYR A 141 5.09 1.71 -7.59
N GLY A 142 5.27 2.81 -6.85
CA GLY A 142 4.27 3.88 -6.78
C GLY A 142 4.04 4.47 -8.17
N GLY A 143 2.80 4.47 -8.64
CA GLY A 143 2.41 4.96 -9.96
C GLY A 143 1.92 3.85 -10.88
N CYS A 144 2.32 2.59 -10.67
CA CYS A 144 1.84 1.46 -11.49
C CYS A 144 0.35 1.16 -11.25
N TRP A 145 -0.23 0.33 -12.13
CA TRP A 145 -1.63 -0.08 -12.01
C TRP A 145 -1.76 -1.53 -11.59
N GLY A 146 -2.73 -1.80 -10.72
CA GLY A 146 -3.00 -3.13 -10.19
C GLY A 146 -4.46 -3.38 -9.89
N SER A 147 -4.73 -4.59 -9.42
CA SER A 147 -5.94 -4.95 -8.70
C SER A 147 -5.59 -5.25 -7.25
N ILE A 148 -6.38 -4.73 -6.31
CA ILE A 148 -6.21 -4.99 -4.87
C ILE A 148 -7.41 -5.78 -4.33
N LEU A 149 -7.15 -6.79 -3.50
CA LEU A 149 -8.15 -7.53 -2.75
C LEU A 149 -8.07 -7.13 -1.29
N ILE A 150 -9.15 -6.56 -0.79
CA ILE A 150 -9.24 -6.01 0.57
C ILE A 150 -10.34 -6.69 1.38
N ARG A 151 -10.16 -6.75 2.70
CA ARG A 151 -11.15 -7.23 3.65
C ARG A 151 -11.48 -6.13 4.67
N PRO A 152 -12.57 -5.37 4.47
CA PRO A 152 -13.02 -4.38 5.44
C PRO A 152 -13.41 -4.99 6.79
N TRP A 153 -13.08 -4.31 7.87
CA TRP A 153 -13.48 -4.69 9.23
C TRP A 153 -13.61 -3.48 10.14
N TYR A 154 -14.39 -3.64 11.22
CA TYR A 154 -14.55 -2.61 12.24
C TYR A 154 -13.44 -2.71 13.29
N PHE A 155 -12.66 -1.65 13.41
CA PHE A 155 -11.68 -1.49 14.48
C PHE A 155 -12.31 -0.72 15.64
N ASN A 156 -12.47 -1.40 16.77
CA ASN A 156 -13.13 -0.87 17.97
C ASN A 156 -12.26 0.09 18.81
N GLY A 157 -11.06 0.44 18.35
CA GLY A 157 -10.14 1.32 19.05
C GLY A 157 -9.22 0.62 20.05
N LYS A 158 -9.34 -0.68 20.27
CA LYS A 158 -8.46 -1.43 21.18
C LYS A 158 -7.52 -2.35 20.40
N ARG A 159 -6.21 -2.13 20.55
CA ARG A 159 -5.20 -3.08 20.06
C ARG A 159 -5.06 -4.19 21.09
N LYS A 160 -4.93 -5.44 20.62
CA LYS A 160 -4.64 -6.59 21.51
C LYS A 160 -3.33 -6.30 22.26
N ASN A 161 -3.33 -6.46 23.58
CA ASN A 161 -2.19 -6.24 24.47
C ASN A 161 -1.66 -4.79 24.55
N SER A 162 -2.53 -3.78 24.36
CA SER A 162 -2.18 -2.37 24.59
C SER A 162 -3.25 -1.70 25.44
N ALA A 163 -2.82 -0.87 26.40
CA ALA A 163 -3.70 -0.01 27.18
C ALA A 163 -4.16 1.24 26.39
N LYS A 164 -3.50 1.55 25.27
CA LYS A 164 -3.78 2.74 24.45
C LYS A 164 -5.10 2.56 23.70
N ILE A 165 -5.97 3.55 23.83
CA ILE A 165 -7.25 3.62 23.12
C ILE A 165 -7.05 4.48 21.88
N TYR A 166 -7.35 3.90 20.72
CA TYR A 166 -7.31 4.56 19.42
C TYR A 166 -8.72 4.94 18.98
N PRO A 167 -8.88 5.90 18.06
CA PRO A 167 -10.17 6.18 17.45
C PRO A 167 -10.75 4.92 16.81
N LYS A 168 -12.07 4.74 16.97
CA LYS A 168 -12.84 3.72 16.26
C LYS A 168 -12.82 4.00 14.77
N ARG A 169 -12.60 2.97 13.95
CA ARG A 169 -12.40 3.10 12.49
C ARG A 169 -13.08 1.96 11.73
N ILE A 170 -13.39 2.21 10.47
CA ILE A 170 -13.64 1.13 9.50
C ILE A 170 -12.39 1.05 8.62
N VAL A 171 -11.62 0.00 8.80
CA VAL A 171 -10.32 -0.20 8.14
C VAL A 171 -10.39 -1.36 7.16
N ALA A 172 -9.40 -1.48 6.29
CA ALA A 172 -9.30 -2.57 5.33
C ALA A 172 -8.00 -3.36 5.53
N GLY A 173 -8.14 -4.67 5.74
CA GLY A 173 -7.02 -5.61 5.63
C GLY A 173 -6.62 -5.79 4.17
N LEU A 174 -5.31 -5.92 3.91
CA LEU A 174 -4.77 -6.16 2.57
C LEU A 174 -4.52 -7.65 2.37
N ASN A 175 -5.24 -8.29 1.44
CA ASN A 175 -5.18 -9.74 1.26
C ASN A 175 -4.28 -10.15 0.08
N SER A 176 -4.42 -9.49 -1.06
CA SER A 176 -3.61 -9.77 -2.25
C SER A 176 -3.58 -8.62 -3.22
N VAL A 177 -2.53 -8.56 -4.04
CA VAL A 177 -2.36 -7.57 -5.10
C VAL A 177 -1.96 -8.28 -6.40
N MET A 178 -2.49 -7.82 -7.53
CA MET A 178 -2.10 -8.29 -8.85
C MET A 178 -1.66 -7.11 -9.71
N PHE A 179 -0.48 -7.22 -10.31
CA PHE A 179 0.04 -6.22 -11.23
C PHE A 179 -0.74 -6.25 -12.54
N LEU A 180 -1.05 -5.08 -13.12
CA LEU A 180 -1.76 -4.97 -14.40
C LEU A 180 -0.88 -4.36 -15.48
N ARG A 181 -0.35 -3.15 -15.23
CA ARG A 181 0.45 -2.40 -16.22
C ARG A 181 1.30 -1.33 -15.55
N ASP A 182 2.37 -0.99 -16.26
CA ASP A 182 3.22 0.15 -15.96
C ASP A 182 2.53 1.47 -16.26
N ASP A 183 3.01 2.53 -15.59
CA ASP A 183 2.68 3.93 -15.84
C ASP A 183 3.78 4.80 -15.21
N LYS A 184 3.72 6.12 -15.39
CA LYS A 184 4.68 7.06 -14.81
C LYS A 184 4.81 6.84 -13.29
N PRO A 185 6.01 6.54 -12.77
CA PRO A 185 6.24 6.43 -11.34
C PRO A 185 5.92 7.72 -10.60
N PHE A 186 5.51 7.61 -9.34
CA PHE A 186 5.40 8.73 -8.41
C PHE A 186 6.77 9.12 -7.84
N GLY A 187 6.90 10.40 -7.49
CA GLY A 187 8.17 11.00 -7.05
C GLY A 187 9.11 11.34 -8.21
N GLN A 188 10.30 11.82 -7.89
CA GLN A 188 11.41 11.76 -8.84
C GLN A 188 11.73 10.28 -9.01
N GLY A 189 11.61 9.74 -10.23
CA GLY A 189 11.99 8.35 -10.50
C GLY A 189 13.41 8.07 -10.02
N ARG A 190 13.82 6.80 -9.95
CA ARG A 190 15.24 6.48 -9.68
C ARG A 190 16.08 7.28 -10.68
N ILE A 191 17.01 8.10 -10.18
CA ILE A 191 18.04 8.68 -11.02
C ILE A 191 18.82 7.49 -11.57
N ASP A 192 18.91 7.40 -12.89
CA ASP A 192 19.80 6.43 -13.52
C ASP A 192 21.24 6.89 -13.25
N ASP A 193 21.90 6.21 -12.32
CA ASP A 193 23.27 6.48 -11.90
C ASP A 193 24.26 5.49 -12.51
N SER A 194 23.83 4.68 -13.48
CA SER A 194 24.67 3.65 -14.10
C SER A 194 25.93 4.22 -14.75
N GLU A 195 25.86 5.43 -15.32
CA GLU A 195 27.00 6.15 -15.92
C GLU A 195 27.68 7.15 -14.96
N CYS A 196 27.16 7.34 -13.74
CA CYS A 196 27.64 8.34 -12.77
C CYS A 196 28.99 7.96 -12.14
N TRP A 197 29.43 6.72 -12.32
CA TRP A 197 30.61 6.15 -11.66
C TRP A 197 31.64 5.60 -12.66
N ASP A 198 31.40 5.71 -13.97
CA ASP A 198 32.26 5.18 -15.03
C ASP A 198 33.63 5.88 -15.08
N ASP A 199 33.68 7.14 -14.63
CA ASP A 199 34.90 7.96 -14.52
C ASP A 199 35.76 7.59 -13.30
N LEU A 200 35.16 7.05 -12.23
CA LEU A 200 35.90 6.49 -11.08
C LEU A 200 36.46 5.08 -11.36
N ALA A 201 35.82 4.32 -12.25
CA ALA A 201 36.27 2.98 -12.63
C ALA A 201 37.47 3.00 -13.61
N SER A 202 37.77 4.14 -14.21
CA SER A 202 38.83 4.31 -15.21
C SER A 202 40.13 4.90 -14.64
N GLY A 203 40.22 5.11 -13.32
CA GLY A 203 41.40 5.63 -12.61
C GLY A 203 42.27 4.52 -12.03
N ASP A 204 43.06 3.86 -12.87
CA ASP A 204 44.17 2.99 -12.50
C ASP A 204 45.31 3.85 -11.88
N ASP A 205 45.77 3.43 -10.70
CA ASP A 205 47.14 3.53 -10.18
C ASP A 205 47.77 4.90 -9.87
N GLY A 206 47.57 5.39 -8.64
CA GLY A 206 48.37 6.51 -8.15
C GLY A 206 48.19 6.95 -6.71
N TYR A 207 47.85 6.06 -5.76
CA TYR A 207 47.98 6.41 -4.34
C TYR A 207 49.46 6.35 -3.94
N ASP A 208 50.16 7.48 -4.14
CA ASP A 208 51.41 7.78 -3.45
C ASP A 208 51.10 7.95 -1.95
N SER A 209 51.60 7.03 -1.14
CA SER A 209 51.57 7.11 0.32
C SER A 209 52.54 8.21 0.78
N GLY A 210 52.16 9.46 0.56
CA GLY A 210 52.83 10.62 1.14
C GLY A 210 52.65 10.59 2.66
N GLY A 211 53.74 10.28 3.36
CA GLY A 211 53.79 10.16 4.82
C GLY A 211 53.31 11.43 5.52
N PHE A 212 52.49 11.22 6.55
CA PHE A 212 52.32 12.19 7.63
C PHE A 212 53.60 12.11 8.49
N ASP A 213 54.61 12.90 8.15
CA ASP A 213 55.71 13.23 9.07
C ASP A 213 55.16 14.26 10.07
N ASP A 214 54.75 13.78 11.25
CA ASP A 214 54.55 14.61 12.44
C ASP A 214 55.94 14.96 13.01
N ASP A 215 56.52 16.07 12.54
CA ASP A 215 57.66 16.75 13.19
C ASP A 215 57.28 18.17 13.59
N ASP A 216 56.51 18.27 14.68
CA ASP A 216 56.36 19.50 15.46
C ASP A 216 57.26 19.40 16.69
N GLY A 217 58.51 19.85 16.52
CA GLY A 217 59.52 19.94 17.56
C GLY A 217 59.21 20.94 18.67
N LEU A 218 59.62 20.58 19.89
CA LEU A 218 59.90 21.45 21.04
C LEU A 218 61.42 21.50 21.28
#